data_AF-E6SGT1-F1
#
_entry.id   AF-E6SGT1-F1
#
_cell.length_a   1.000
_cell.length_b   1.000
_cell.length_c   1.000
_cell.angle_alpha   90.00
_cell.angle_beta   90.00
_cell.angle_gamma   90.00
#
_symmetry.space_group_name_H-M   'P 1'
#
loop_
_entity.id
_entity.type
_entity.pdbx_description
1 polymer ?
#
loop_
_entity_poly.entity_id
_entity_poly.type
_entity_poly.pdbx_seq_one_letter_code
_entity_poly.pdbx_strand_id
1 'polypeptide(L)'
;MNPLQQVAQELQLSIAELRQLQRLMKTAESLAAEVGIPLDDQACLGLATHLVGLVRRLTEGKRLQGIDPSVFTQLPRDCMEIATRLIRPLYETAGQPVDPAEVGLVALHFGAARERASTSA
;
A
#
# COMPACT_ATOMS: atom_id res chain seq x y z
N MET A 1 15.80 6.16 11.84
CA MET A 1 15.47 4.72 11.89
C MET A 1 14.84 4.37 10.56
N ASN A 2 15.20 3.24 9.92
CA ASN A 2 14.63 2.88 8.62
C ASN A 2 13.10 2.60 8.76
N PRO A 3 12.22 3.15 7.90
CA PRO A 3 10.76 2.99 8.04
C PRO A 3 10.30 1.54 8.12
N LEU A 4 10.89 0.64 7.33
CA LEU A 4 10.55 -0.79 7.35
C LEU A 4 10.97 -1.46 8.67
N GLN A 5 12.10 -1.07 9.24
CA GLN A 5 12.54 -1.58 10.54
C GLN A 5 11.63 -1.13 11.66
N GLN A 6 11.13 0.11 11.58
CA GLN A 6 10.14 0.63 12.51
C GLN A 6 8.83 -0.18 12.45
N VAL A 7 8.26 -0.38 11.26
CA VAL A 7 7.05 -1.21 11.08
C VAL A 7 7.29 -2.64 11.58
N ALA A 8 8.46 -3.21 11.28
CA ALA A 8 8.82 -4.55 11.71
C ALA A 8 8.81 -4.70 13.24
N GLN A 9 9.34 -3.70 13.95
CA GLN A 9 9.37 -3.67 15.40
C GLN A 9 7.99 -3.44 16.00
N GLU A 10 7.26 -2.43 15.52
CA GLU A 10 5.96 -2.03 16.07
C GLU A 10 4.89 -3.11 15.86
N LEU A 11 4.87 -3.76 14.68
CA LEU A 11 3.90 -4.80 14.34
C LEU A 11 4.40 -6.22 14.64
N GLN A 12 5.58 -6.34 15.24
CA GLN A 12 6.23 -7.59 15.64
C GLN A 12 6.28 -8.61 14.48
N LEU A 13 6.80 -8.18 13.34
CA LEU A 13 6.82 -9.01 12.14
C LEU A 13 7.76 -10.20 12.30
N SER A 14 7.29 -11.38 11.90
CA SER A 14 8.15 -12.53 11.66
C SER A 14 9.14 -12.25 10.52
N ILE A 15 10.22 -13.03 10.43
CA ILE A 15 11.20 -12.94 9.34
C ILE A 15 10.51 -13.13 7.97
N ALA A 16 9.49 -13.98 7.90
CA ALA A 16 8.74 -14.21 6.67
C ALA A 16 7.92 -12.97 6.27
N GLU A 17 7.18 -12.38 7.22
CA GLU A 17 6.42 -11.14 6.99
C GLU A 17 7.33 -9.98 6.59
N LEU A 18 8.48 -9.81 7.26
CA LEU A 18 9.44 -8.76 6.91
C LEU A 18 9.96 -8.92 5.48
N ARG A 19 10.33 -10.14 5.07
CA ARG A 19 10.79 -10.40 3.69
C ARG A 19 9.69 -10.14 2.66
N GLN A 20 8.44 -10.48 2.99
CA GLN A 20 7.31 -10.20 2.11
C GLN A 20 7.06 -8.69 1.98
N LEU A 21 7.07 -7.97 3.11
CA LEU A 21 6.93 -6.53 3.15
C LEU A 21 8.04 -5.83 2.34
N GLN A 22 9.29 -6.24 2.49
CA GLN A 22 10.40 -5.69 1.70
C GLN A 22 10.21 -5.86 0.20
N ARG A 23 9.70 -7.02 -0.26
CA ARG A 23 9.38 -7.23 -1.68
C ARG A 23 8.24 -6.32 -2.14
N LEU A 24 7.18 -6.21 -1.35
CA LEU A 24 6.04 -5.35 -1.67
C LEU A 24 6.44 -3.87 -1.74
N MET A 25 7.24 -3.38 -0.79
CA MET A 25 7.71 -2.00 -0.80
C MET A 25 8.64 -1.72 -1.99
N LYS A 26 9.51 -2.66 -2.36
CA LYS A 26 10.33 -2.54 -3.58
C LYS A 26 9.46 -2.45 -4.84
N THR A 27 8.38 -3.25 -4.91
CA THR A 27 7.42 -3.16 -6.02
C THR A 27 6.68 -1.81 -5.99
N ALA A 28 6.23 -1.35 -4.83
CA ALA A 28 5.56 -0.06 -4.69
C ALA A 28 6.46 1.10 -5.12
N GLU A 29 7.72 1.13 -4.69
CA GLU A 29 8.72 2.12 -5.11
C GLU A 29 8.93 2.11 -6.63
N SER A 30 9.04 0.92 -7.23
CA SER A 30 9.24 0.78 -8.68
C SER A 30 8.03 1.32 -9.46
N LEU A 31 6.81 0.97 -9.03
CA LEU A 31 5.58 1.44 -9.67
C LEU A 31 5.37 2.96 -9.48
N ALA A 32 5.70 3.50 -8.32
CA ALA A 32 5.61 4.93 -8.04
C ALA A 32 6.61 5.73 -8.90
N ALA A 33 7.82 5.19 -9.10
CA ALA A 33 8.83 5.79 -9.96
C ALA A 33 8.41 5.87 -11.43
N GLU A 34 7.63 4.90 -11.95
CA GLU A 34 7.10 4.93 -13.32
C GLU A 34 6.26 6.18 -13.63
N VAL A 35 5.66 6.79 -12.61
CA VAL A 35 4.81 7.99 -12.73
C VAL A 35 5.38 9.22 -12.01
N GLY A 36 6.63 9.13 -11.53
CA GLY A 36 7.30 10.24 -10.86
C GLY A 36 6.76 10.60 -9.48
N ILE A 37 6.17 9.64 -8.74
CA ILE A 37 5.75 9.85 -7.34
C ILE A 37 6.90 9.42 -6.42
N PRO A 38 7.59 10.34 -5.73
CA PRO A 38 8.59 9.97 -4.73
C PRO A 38 7.91 9.47 -3.46
N LEU A 39 8.43 8.39 -2.87
CA LEU A 39 8.00 7.88 -1.58
C LEU A 39 8.98 8.32 -0.50
N ASP A 40 8.60 9.35 0.27
CA ASP A 40 9.35 9.79 1.44
C ASP A 40 9.20 8.79 2.61
N ASP A 41 10.00 8.97 3.68
CA ASP A 41 9.96 8.09 4.85
C ASP A 41 8.55 7.96 5.45
N GLN A 42 7.75 9.03 5.40
CA GLN A 42 6.37 9.05 5.87
C GLN A 42 5.43 8.23 4.96
N ALA A 43 5.57 8.33 3.63
CA ALA A 43 4.86 7.50 2.67
C ALA A 43 5.20 6.03 2.88
N CYS A 44 6.49 5.73 3.03
CA CYS A 44 6.98 4.38 3.26
C CYS A 44 6.41 3.79 4.56
N LEU A 45 6.42 4.55 5.66
CA LEU A 45 5.87 4.12 6.94
C LEU A 45 4.37 3.81 6.86
N GLY A 46 3.59 4.73 6.28
CA GLY A 46 2.14 4.58 6.15
C GLY A 46 1.75 3.43 5.23
N LEU A 47 2.34 3.36 4.05
CA LEU A 47 2.04 2.31 3.07
C LEU A 47 2.46 0.93 3.59
N ALA A 48 3.65 0.82 4.20
CA ALA A 48 4.13 -0.44 4.77
C ALA A 48 3.19 -0.96 5.86
N THR A 49 2.74 -0.08 6.76
CA THR A 49 1.77 -0.42 7.81
C THR A 49 0.46 -0.93 7.22
N HIS A 50 -0.08 -0.25 6.20
CA HIS A 50 -1.30 -0.67 5.52
C HIS A 50 -1.16 -2.03 4.84
N LEU A 51 -0.05 -2.24 4.11
CA LEU A 51 0.22 -3.48 3.39
C LEU A 51 0.36 -4.69 4.33
N VAL A 52 1.00 -4.52 5.49
CA VAL A 52 1.03 -5.58 6.53
C VAL A 52 -0.39 -5.93 6.96
N GLY A 53 -1.22 -4.93 7.25
CA GLY A 53 -2.61 -5.14 7.66
C GLY A 53 -3.42 -5.86 6.59
N LEU A 54 -3.29 -5.46 5.33
CA LEU A 54 -3.94 -6.09 4.18
C LEU A 54 -3.51 -7.57 4.04
N VAL A 55 -2.21 -7.85 4.05
CA VAL A 55 -1.70 -9.22 3.93
C VAL A 55 -2.21 -10.12 5.04
N ARG A 56 -2.24 -9.63 6.29
CA ARG A 56 -2.78 -10.38 7.43
C ARG A 56 -4.27 -10.68 7.26
N ARG A 57 -5.08 -9.68 6.88
CA ARG A 57 -6.50 -9.87 6.59
C ARG A 57 -6.72 -10.93 5.50
N LEU A 58 -5.99 -10.84 4.39
CA LEU A 58 -6.08 -11.79 3.28
C LEU A 58 -5.72 -13.22 3.72
N THR A 59 -4.65 -13.36 4.51
CA THR A 59 -4.20 -14.65 5.07
C THR A 59 -5.26 -15.27 5.98
N GLU A 60 -5.98 -14.44 6.73
CA GLU A 60 -7.06 -14.86 7.63
C GLU A 60 -8.42 -15.03 6.92
N GLY A 61 -8.51 -14.81 5.61
CA GLY A 61 -9.78 -14.83 4.87
C GLY A 61 -10.74 -13.69 5.23
N LYS A 62 -10.22 -12.62 5.87
CA LYS A 62 -11.00 -11.46 6.29
C LYS A 62 -11.00 -10.39 5.20
N ARG A 63 -12.08 -9.60 5.17
CA ARG A 63 -12.21 -8.41 4.34
C ARG A 63 -12.33 -7.16 5.17
N LEU A 64 -11.97 -6.03 4.57
CA LEU A 64 -12.24 -4.73 5.13
C LEU A 64 -13.76 -4.48 5.10
N GLN A 65 -14.29 -3.83 6.13
CA GLN A 65 -15.71 -3.51 6.26
C GLN A 65 -15.90 -2.02 6.49
N GLY A 66 -17.05 -1.49 6.05
CA GLY A 66 -17.49 -0.13 6.42
C GLY A 66 -16.85 1.00 5.60
N ILE A 67 -16.22 0.71 4.47
CA ILE A 67 -15.68 1.73 3.56
C ILE A 67 -16.38 1.61 2.21
N ASP A 68 -17.08 2.67 1.82
CA ASP A 68 -17.65 2.79 0.48
C ASP A 68 -16.54 3.16 -0.52
N PRO A 69 -16.25 2.33 -1.54
CA PRO A 69 -15.24 2.63 -2.55
C PRO A 69 -15.51 3.93 -3.32
N SER A 70 -16.76 4.42 -3.36
CA SER A 70 -17.14 5.64 -4.08
C SER A 70 -16.41 6.90 -3.58
N VAL A 71 -15.96 6.89 -2.32
CA VAL A 71 -15.21 8.02 -1.72
C VAL A 71 -13.87 8.26 -2.41
N PHE A 72 -13.33 7.25 -3.11
CA PHE A 72 -12.03 7.34 -3.80
C PHE A 72 -12.13 7.81 -5.25
N THR A 73 -13.32 8.19 -5.72
CA THR A 73 -13.55 8.62 -7.12
C THR A 73 -12.77 9.87 -7.52
N GLN A 74 -12.34 10.68 -6.56
CA GLN A 74 -11.54 11.89 -6.79
C GLN A 74 -10.03 11.62 -6.78
N LEU A 75 -9.60 10.39 -6.45
CA LEU A 75 -8.17 10.06 -6.49
C LEU A 75 -7.66 10.03 -7.93
N PRO A 76 -6.45 10.55 -8.18
CA PRO A 76 -5.89 10.53 -9.53
C PRO A 76 -5.70 9.11 -10.07
N ARG A 77 -5.96 8.97 -11.36
CA ARG A 77 -6.04 7.68 -12.07
C ARG A 77 -4.75 6.88 -11.96
N ASP A 78 -3.61 7.54 -12.08
CA ASP A 78 -2.28 6.94 -11.95
C ASP A 78 -2.07 6.28 -10.57
N CYS A 79 -2.49 6.94 -9.48
CA CYS A 79 -2.46 6.37 -8.13
C CYS A 79 -3.35 5.12 -8.01
N MET A 80 -4.55 5.16 -8.61
CA MET A 80 -5.46 4.02 -8.63
C MET A 80 -4.89 2.82 -9.42
N GLU A 81 -4.24 3.09 -10.55
CA GLU A 81 -3.62 2.07 -11.39
C GLU A 81 -2.44 1.40 -10.69
N ILE A 82 -1.57 2.19 -10.04
CA ILE A 82 -0.43 1.66 -9.26
C ILE A 82 -0.91 0.84 -8.07
N ALA A 83 -1.88 1.35 -7.31
CA ALA A 83 -2.46 0.62 -6.19
C ALA A 83 -3.04 -0.73 -6.63
N THR A 84 -3.77 -0.73 -7.74
CA THR A 84 -4.34 -1.95 -8.34
C THR A 84 -3.23 -2.93 -8.73
N ARG A 85 -2.18 -2.47 -9.41
CA ARG A 85 -1.05 -3.31 -9.83
C ARG A 85 -0.29 -3.89 -8.63
N LEU A 86 -0.16 -3.11 -7.56
CA LEU A 86 0.53 -3.52 -6.34
C LEU A 86 -0.20 -4.64 -5.60
N ILE A 87 -1.52 -4.52 -5.40
CA ILE A 87 -2.26 -5.43 -4.51
C ILE A 87 -2.99 -6.57 -5.22
N ARG A 88 -3.27 -6.47 -6.52
CA ARG A 88 -3.94 -7.54 -7.28
C ARG A 88 -3.28 -8.93 -7.09
N PRO A 89 -1.94 -9.07 -7.17
CA PRO A 89 -1.31 -10.37 -6.96
C PRO A 89 -1.52 -10.95 -5.55
N LEU A 90 -1.72 -10.10 -4.53
CA LEU A 90 -2.02 -10.54 -3.17
C LEU A 90 -3.41 -11.19 -3.08
N TYR A 91 -4.40 -10.56 -3.73
CA TYR A 91 -5.76 -11.09 -3.82
C TYR A 91 -5.83 -12.39 -4.62
N GLU A 92 -5.15 -12.44 -5.77
CA GLU A 92 -5.04 -13.64 -6.59
C GLU A 92 -4.43 -14.80 -5.81
N THR A 93 -3.34 -14.55 -5.08
CA THR A 93 -2.70 -15.56 -4.22
C THR A 93 -3.63 -16.03 -3.10
N ALA A 94 -4.44 -15.13 -2.54
CA ALA A 94 -5.40 -15.45 -1.49
C ALA A 94 -6.69 -16.14 -2.02
N GLY A 95 -6.87 -16.26 -3.34
CA GLY A 95 -8.10 -16.80 -3.93
C GLY A 95 -9.32 -15.90 -3.68
N GLN A 96 -9.11 -14.60 -3.48
CA GLN A 96 -10.16 -13.63 -3.18
C GLN A 96 -10.31 -12.60 -4.31
N PRO A 97 -11.52 -12.09 -4.58
CA PRO A 97 -11.70 -10.97 -5.51
C PRO A 97 -11.06 -9.71 -4.93
N VAL A 98 -10.45 -8.89 -5.79
CA VAL A 98 -9.87 -7.59 -5.42
C VAL A 98 -10.95 -6.71 -4.80
N ASP A 99 -10.68 -6.17 -3.61
CA ASP A 99 -11.54 -5.24 -2.92
C ASP A 99 -11.29 -3.80 -3.43
N PRO A 100 -12.29 -3.14 -4.06
CA PRO A 100 -12.13 -1.77 -4.54
C PRO A 100 -11.81 -0.75 -3.44
N ALA A 101 -12.27 -0.98 -2.20
CA ALA A 101 -11.95 -0.10 -1.08
C ALA A 101 -10.46 -0.15 -0.73
N GLU A 102 -9.86 -1.34 -0.80
CA GLU A 102 -8.43 -1.53 -0.53
C GLU A 102 -7.56 -0.94 -1.65
N VAL A 103 -8.02 -0.99 -2.91
CA VAL A 103 -7.38 -0.25 -4.00
C VAL A 103 -7.36 1.25 -3.69
N GLY A 104 -8.51 1.80 -3.28
CA GLY A 104 -8.63 3.23 -2.96
C GLY A 104 -7.77 3.67 -1.77
N LEU A 105 -7.73 2.87 -0.70
CA LEU A 105 -6.88 3.16 0.46
C LEU A 105 -5.39 3.10 0.14
N VAL A 106 -4.97 2.12 -0.67
CA VAL A 106 -3.58 2.05 -1.13
C VAL A 106 -3.26 3.22 -2.05
N ALA A 107 -4.19 3.60 -2.94
CA ALA A 107 -4.04 4.76 -3.81
C ALA A 107 -3.91 6.07 -3.03
N LEU A 108 -4.59 6.20 -1.89
CA LEU A 108 -4.49 7.36 -1.02
C LEU A 108 -3.05 7.60 -0.52
N HIS A 109 -2.31 6.54 -0.21
CA HIS A 109 -0.90 6.67 0.20
C HIS A 109 -0.03 7.28 -0.91
N PHE A 110 -0.22 6.86 -2.16
CA PHE A 110 0.48 7.44 -3.31
C PHE A 110 0.05 8.88 -3.59
N GLY A 111 -1.26 9.16 -3.48
CA GLY A 111 -1.81 10.51 -3.64
C GLY A 111 -1.21 11.49 -2.64
N ALA A 112 -1.19 11.12 -1.35
CA ALA A 112 -0.62 11.95 -0.30
C ALA A 112 0.90 12.15 -0.47
N ALA A 113 1.63 11.13 -0.93
CA ALA A 113 3.06 11.25 -1.21
C ALA A 113 3.32 12.27 -2.34
N ARG A 114 2.52 12.22 -3.40
CA ARG A 114 2.60 13.20 -4.51
C ARG A 114 2.32 14.62 -4.02
N GLU A 115 1.26 14.83 -3.25
CA GLU A 115 0.90 16.16 -2.72
C GLU A 115 2.02 16.75 -1.86
N ARG A 116 2.66 15.95 -1.01
CA ARG A 116 3.82 16.39 -0.22
C ARG A 116 5.00 16.79 -1.09
N ALA A 117 5.28 16.00 -2.14
CA ALA A 117 6.32 16.30 -3.10
C ALA A 117 6.07 17.62 -3.85
N SER A 118 4.81 17.89 -4.22
CA SER A 118 4.42 19.13 -4.90
C SER A 118 4.42 20.36 -3.99
N THR A 119 4.21 20.21 -2.68
CA THR A 119 4.17 21.31 -1.71
C THR A 119 5.56 21.66 -1.16
N SER A 120 6.55 20.78 -1.37
CA SER A 120 7.93 20.96 -0.93
C SER A 120 8.85 21.54 -2.03
N ALA A 121 8.27 21.92 -3.18
CA ALA A 121 8.94 22.55 -4.32
C ALA A 121 8.62 24.05 -4.37
#